data_AF-A0A7R6PS03-F1
#
_entry.id   AF-A0A7R6PS03-F1
#
_cell.length_a   1.000
_cell.length_b   1.000
_cell.length_c   1.000
_cell.angle_alpha   90.00
_cell.angle_beta   90.00
_cell.angle_gamma   90.00
#
_symmetry.space_group_name_H-M   'P 1'
#
loop_
_entity.id
_entity.type
_entity.pdbx_description
1 polymer ?
#
loop_
_entity_poly.entity_id
_entity_poly.type
_entity_poly.pdbx_seq_one_letter_code
_entity_poly.pdbx_strand_id
1 'polypeptide(L)'
;MEFLKKFDFEKLKNYGYKENDLWVLVKVNEQKLYLLQGKKVLKEYAVSTAKNGVGNVEGSFCTPLGLHRICEKIGKGLPLGAVLKGRKFTGEIADIEKRPVSTGKDLITTRILWLEGLEEGKNRGYNEKGRFVDTKKRYIYIHGTNEEGLIGKPVSHGCIRMKNKDILDLWEKIEKGIIVLII
;
A
#
# COMPACT_ATOMS: atom_id res chain seq x y z
N MET A 1 -18.78 1.70 8.60
CA MET A 1 -18.28 2.58 7.50
C MET A 1 -19.38 2.79 6.46
N GLU A 2 -19.80 4.04 6.24
CA GLU A 2 -20.87 4.39 5.28
C GLU A 2 -20.51 3.99 3.82
N PHE A 3 -19.23 4.12 3.45
CA PHE A 3 -18.72 3.69 2.15
C PHE A 3 -19.09 2.25 1.78
N LEU A 4 -18.90 1.29 2.71
CA LEU A 4 -19.14 -0.14 2.45
C LEU A 4 -20.62 -0.48 2.26
N LYS A 5 -21.54 0.35 2.76
CA LYS A 5 -22.98 0.12 2.56
C LYS A 5 -23.35 0.31 1.09
N LYS A 6 -22.72 1.29 0.43
CA LYS A 6 -22.98 1.70 -0.96
C LYS A 6 -21.95 1.18 -1.96
N PHE A 7 -20.92 0.48 -1.48
CA PHE A 7 -19.87 -0.04 -2.34
C PHE A 7 -20.39 -1.17 -3.23
N ASP A 8 -20.21 -1.01 -4.53
CA ASP A 8 -20.55 -2.00 -5.54
C ASP A 8 -19.43 -3.05 -5.66
N PHE A 9 -19.70 -4.26 -5.17
CA PHE A 9 -18.75 -5.36 -5.18
C PHE A 9 -18.57 -6.00 -6.57
N GLU A 10 -19.45 -5.73 -7.54
CA GLU A 10 -19.25 -6.20 -8.92
C GLU A 10 -17.94 -5.66 -9.50
N LYS A 11 -17.53 -4.46 -9.09
CA LYS A 11 -16.22 -3.89 -9.44
C LYS A 11 -15.07 -4.79 -9.02
N LEU A 12 -15.12 -5.40 -7.83
CA LEU A 12 -14.07 -6.32 -7.38
C LEU A 12 -14.19 -7.66 -8.09
N LYS A 13 -15.41 -8.16 -8.30
CA LYS A 13 -15.67 -9.45 -8.97
C LYS A 13 -15.12 -9.47 -10.40
N ASN A 14 -15.17 -8.35 -11.11
CA ASN A 14 -14.54 -8.17 -12.43
C ASN A 14 -13.02 -8.45 -12.43
N TYR A 15 -12.38 -8.41 -11.26
CA TYR A 15 -10.97 -8.71 -11.07
C TYR A 15 -10.73 -9.99 -10.27
N GLY A 16 -11.73 -10.90 -10.22
CA GLY A 16 -11.60 -12.23 -9.65
C GLY A 16 -11.87 -12.34 -8.14
N TYR A 17 -12.34 -11.27 -7.50
CA TYR A 17 -12.80 -11.32 -6.11
C TYR A 17 -14.04 -12.22 -5.97
N LYS A 18 -14.04 -13.08 -4.95
CA LYS A 18 -15.20 -13.90 -4.54
C LYS A 18 -15.72 -13.41 -3.19
N GLU A 19 -16.99 -13.70 -2.88
CA GLU A 19 -17.74 -13.10 -1.77
C GLU A 19 -17.08 -13.22 -0.38
N ASN A 20 -16.27 -14.28 -0.18
CA ASN A 20 -15.54 -14.56 1.07
C ASN A 20 -14.03 -14.27 1.00
N ASP A 21 -13.54 -13.72 -0.11
CA ASP A 21 -12.12 -13.40 -0.24
C ASP A 21 -11.77 -12.22 0.67
N LEU A 22 -10.52 -12.21 1.14
CA LEU A 22 -9.96 -11.05 1.80
C LEU A 22 -9.66 -9.97 0.76
N TRP A 23 -9.90 -8.71 1.13
CA TRP A 23 -9.52 -7.56 0.32
C TRP A 23 -9.09 -6.39 1.21
N VAL A 24 -8.36 -5.45 0.60
CA VAL A 24 -7.80 -4.30 1.31
C VAL A 24 -8.43 -3.02 0.79
N LEU A 25 -8.80 -2.14 1.71
CA LEU A 25 -9.19 -0.77 1.42
C LEU A 25 -8.19 0.18 2.06
N VAL A 26 -7.58 1.05 1.27
CA VAL A 26 -6.79 2.18 1.76
C VAL A 26 -7.64 3.44 1.61
N LYS A 27 -7.83 4.15 2.71
CA LYS A 27 -8.48 5.45 2.74
C LYS A 27 -7.44 6.53 3.00
N VAL A 28 -7.11 7.26 1.95
CA VAL A 28 -6.05 8.27 1.95
C VAL A 28 -6.42 9.44 2.85
N ASN A 29 -7.66 9.92 2.81
CA ASN A 29 -8.11 11.03 3.65
C ASN A 29 -8.09 10.69 5.16
N GLU A 30 -8.24 9.41 5.51
CA GLU A 30 -8.23 8.93 6.89
C GLU A 30 -6.84 8.45 7.34
N GLN A 31 -5.87 8.32 6.42
CA GLN A 31 -4.57 7.69 6.66
C GLN A 31 -4.72 6.29 7.28
N LYS A 32 -5.66 5.50 6.74
CA LYS A 32 -6.00 4.16 7.24
C LYS A 32 -6.00 3.11 6.14
N LEU A 33 -5.62 1.89 6.53
CA LEU A 33 -5.78 0.68 5.75
C LEU A 33 -6.69 -0.28 6.52
N TYR A 34 -7.66 -0.84 5.82
CA TYR A 34 -8.60 -1.81 6.36
C TYR A 34 -8.42 -3.15 5.66
N LEU A 35 -8.29 -4.21 6.43
CA LEU A 35 -8.42 -5.59 5.95
C LEU A 35 -9.86 -6.04 6.11
N LEU A 36 -10.49 -6.49 5.03
CA LEU A 36 -11.91 -6.79 4.97
C LEU A 36 -12.18 -8.19 4.45
N GLN A 37 -13.34 -8.72 4.82
CA GLN A 37 -13.97 -9.89 4.19
C GLN A 37 -15.42 -9.51 3.90
N GLY A 38 -15.81 -9.44 2.62
CA GLY A 38 -17.06 -8.80 2.23
C GLY A 38 -17.14 -7.37 2.78
N LYS A 39 -18.21 -7.06 3.52
CA LYS A 39 -18.39 -5.74 4.17
C LYS A 39 -17.85 -5.68 5.61
N LYS A 40 -17.33 -6.79 6.15
CA LYS A 40 -16.83 -6.87 7.52
C LYS A 40 -15.39 -6.36 7.56
N VAL A 41 -15.13 -5.38 8.43
CA VAL A 41 -13.76 -4.97 8.77
C VAL A 41 -13.20 -6.00 9.75
N LEU A 42 -12.13 -6.67 9.36
CA LEU A 42 -11.41 -7.62 10.22
C LEU A 42 -10.32 -6.93 11.02
N LYS A 43 -9.63 -5.96 10.40
CA LYS A 43 -8.57 -5.20 11.05
C LYS A 43 -8.41 -3.82 10.42
N GLU A 44 -7.97 -2.87 11.23
CA GLU A 44 -7.64 -1.50 10.85
C GLU A 44 -6.17 -1.23 11.21
N TYR A 45 -5.47 -0.52 10.32
CA TYR A 45 -4.09 -0.10 10.54
C TYR A 45 -3.95 1.38 10.19
N ALA A 46 -3.17 2.09 11.00
CA ALA A 46 -2.71 3.43 10.63
C ALA A 46 -1.66 3.31 9.52
N VAL A 47 -1.73 4.16 8.51
CA VAL A 47 -0.78 4.21 7.41
C VAL A 47 -0.33 5.64 7.14
N SER A 48 0.68 5.80 6.30
CA SER A 48 1.10 7.09 5.77
C SER A 48 1.19 7.04 4.25
N THR A 49 0.42 7.89 3.58
CA THR A 49 0.43 8.02 2.11
C THR A 49 1.29 9.21 1.67
N ALA A 50 1.26 9.53 0.38
CA ALA A 50 2.07 10.58 -0.19
C ALA A 50 1.75 11.96 0.40
N LYS A 51 2.81 12.73 0.66
CA LYS A 51 2.71 14.16 1.02
C LYS A 51 2.02 14.98 -0.07
N ASN A 52 2.25 14.65 -1.33
CA ASN A 52 1.66 15.34 -2.49
C ASN A 52 0.19 14.96 -2.74
N GLY A 53 -0.39 14.11 -1.89
CA GLY A 53 -1.77 13.65 -2.04
C GLY A 53 -1.89 12.52 -3.07
N VAL A 54 -2.97 12.56 -3.85
CA VAL A 54 -3.40 11.46 -4.70
C VAL A 54 -3.17 11.75 -6.18
N GLY A 55 -2.79 10.73 -6.95
CA GLY A 55 -2.46 10.92 -8.36
C GLY A 55 -1.75 9.72 -8.99
N ASN A 56 -2.08 9.48 -10.26
CA ASN A 56 -1.64 8.27 -10.96
C ASN A 56 -0.47 8.50 -11.93
N VAL A 57 -0.19 9.76 -12.28
CA VAL A 57 0.86 10.11 -13.25
C VAL A 57 2.25 9.86 -12.65
N GLU A 58 3.14 9.26 -13.44
CA GLU A 58 4.55 9.12 -13.07
C GLU A 58 5.22 10.48 -12.78
N GLY A 59 6.16 10.51 -11.85
CA GLY A 59 6.83 11.75 -11.42
C GLY A 59 5.99 12.69 -10.57
N SER A 60 4.70 12.39 -10.32
CA SER A 60 3.84 13.21 -9.44
C SER A 60 4.19 13.09 -7.95
N PHE A 61 4.87 11.99 -7.56
CA PHE A 61 5.09 11.58 -6.17
C PHE A 61 3.79 11.44 -5.36
N CYS A 62 2.64 11.27 -6.02
CA CYS A 62 1.36 11.04 -5.39
C CYS A 62 1.07 9.54 -5.22
N THR A 63 0.23 9.21 -4.24
CA THR A 63 -0.29 7.84 -4.06
C THR A 63 -1.35 7.56 -5.13
N PRO A 64 -1.24 6.45 -5.89
CA PRO A 64 -2.19 6.15 -6.95
C PRO A 64 -3.55 5.74 -6.38
N LEU A 65 -4.61 6.22 -7.01
CA LEU A 65 -5.99 5.82 -6.75
C LEU A 65 -6.41 4.67 -7.64
N GLY A 66 -7.42 3.94 -7.18
CA GLY A 66 -8.08 2.92 -7.96
C GLY A 66 -7.84 1.50 -7.48
N LEU A 67 -8.20 0.55 -8.33
CA LEU A 67 -8.07 -0.87 -8.07
C LEU A 67 -6.69 -1.37 -8.43
N HIS A 68 -6.11 -2.13 -7.50
CA HIS A 68 -4.81 -2.75 -7.61
C HIS A 68 -4.93 -4.20 -7.14
N ARG A 69 -3.87 -4.97 -7.38
CA ARG A 69 -3.65 -6.26 -6.73
C ARG A 69 -2.27 -6.33 -6.10
N ILE A 70 -2.12 -7.14 -5.06
CA ILE A 70 -0.80 -7.54 -4.57
C ILE A 70 -0.19 -8.51 -5.59
N CYS A 71 0.72 -8.03 -6.43
CA CYS A 71 1.37 -8.87 -7.44
C CYS A 71 2.57 -9.65 -6.89
N GLU A 72 3.23 -9.14 -5.85
CA GLU A 72 4.39 -9.77 -5.21
C GLU A 72 4.40 -9.49 -3.69
N LYS A 73 4.84 -10.49 -2.92
CA LYS A 73 5.07 -10.41 -1.47
C LYS A 73 6.55 -10.67 -1.21
N ILE A 74 7.25 -9.71 -0.62
CA ILE A 74 8.71 -9.79 -0.41
C ILE A 74 9.01 -9.64 1.09
N GLY A 75 10.03 -10.37 1.54
CA GLY A 75 10.54 -10.34 2.91
C GLY A 75 10.14 -11.52 3.79
N LYS A 76 9.65 -12.64 3.21
CA LYS A 76 9.36 -13.86 3.97
C LYS A 76 10.58 -14.28 4.80
N GLY A 77 10.37 -14.54 6.09
CA GLY A 77 11.43 -14.98 7.01
C GLY A 77 12.43 -13.90 7.42
N LEU A 78 12.34 -12.67 6.90
CA LEU A 78 13.23 -11.59 7.32
C LEU A 78 12.86 -11.06 8.70
N PRO A 79 13.84 -10.62 9.50
CA PRO A 79 13.59 -10.02 10.81
C PRO A 79 12.79 -8.71 10.70
N LEU A 80 12.15 -8.32 11.80
CA LEU A 80 11.56 -6.99 11.94
C LEU A 80 12.66 -5.92 11.79
N GLY A 81 12.35 -4.84 11.07
CA GLY A 81 13.28 -3.76 10.78
C GLY A 81 14.25 -4.04 9.63
N ALA A 82 14.22 -5.23 9.01
CA ALA A 82 15.09 -5.58 7.88
C ALA A 82 15.02 -4.52 6.76
N VAL A 83 16.15 -3.93 6.40
CA VAL A 83 16.23 -2.90 5.34
C VAL A 83 16.23 -3.55 3.97
N LEU A 84 15.35 -3.06 3.09
CA LEU A 84 15.17 -3.58 1.74
C LEU A 84 15.54 -2.51 0.70
N LYS A 85 16.58 -2.77 -0.10
CA LYS A 85 16.98 -1.92 -1.23
C LYS A 85 16.85 -2.69 -2.53
N GLY A 86 16.18 -2.11 -3.52
CA GLY A 86 15.89 -2.83 -4.78
C GLY A 86 15.13 -4.14 -4.56
N ARG A 87 14.28 -4.19 -3.52
CA ARG A 87 13.53 -5.38 -3.06
C ARG A 87 14.39 -6.53 -2.54
N LYS A 88 15.67 -6.31 -2.20
CA LYS A 88 16.56 -7.29 -1.60
C LYS A 88 16.96 -6.87 -0.18
N PHE A 89 17.09 -7.84 0.71
CA PHE A 89 17.60 -7.59 2.06
C PHE A 89 19.05 -7.14 1.99
N THR A 90 19.37 -6.04 2.67
CA THR A 90 20.74 -5.51 2.70
C THR A 90 21.62 -6.19 3.75
N GLY A 91 21.03 -6.97 4.66
CA GLY A 91 21.69 -7.48 5.87
C GLY A 91 21.54 -6.54 7.08
N GLU A 92 21.05 -5.31 6.88
CA GLU A 92 20.93 -4.31 7.93
C GLU A 92 19.54 -4.31 8.59
N ILE A 93 19.51 -4.02 9.88
CA ILE A 93 18.28 -3.75 10.64
C ILE A 93 18.20 -2.25 10.89
N ALA A 94 17.08 -1.64 10.51
CA ALA A 94 16.84 -0.23 10.70
C ALA A 94 16.70 0.12 12.19
N ASP A 95 17.31 1.25 12.59
CA ASP A 95 16.91 1.94 13.80
C ASP A 95 15.55 2.61 13.57
N ILE A 96 14.60 2.39 14.49
CA ILE A 96 13.20 2.77 14.31
C ILE A 96 12.91 4.01 15.15
N GLU A 97 12.73 5.15 14.48
CA GLU A 97 12.34 6.40 15.10
C GLU A 97 10.83 6.42 15.38
N LYS A 98 10.50 6.51 16.66
CA LYS A 98 9.12 6.49 17.17
C LYS A 98 8.60 7.89 17.48
N ARG A 99 9.47 8.89 17.60
CA ARG A 99 9.09 10.28 17.73
C ARG A 99 8.60 10.81 16.37
N PRO A 100 7.69 11.80 16.36
CA PRO A 100 7.12 12.33 15.12
C PRO A 100 8.09 13.29 14.40
N VAL A 101 9.30 12.82 14.12
CA VAL A 101 10.37 13.55 13.43
C VAL A 101 10.82 12.77 12.21
N SER A 102 11.24 13.48 11.16
CA SER A 102 11.88 12.83 10.02
C SER A 102 13.36 12.63 10.28
N THR A 103 13.87 11.47 9.92
CA THR A 103 15.30 11.14 10.00
C THR A 103 16.03 11.47 8.69
N GLY A 104 15.32 11.96 7.67
CA GLY A 104 15.86 12.18 6.32
C GLY A 104 16.18 10.88 5.55
N LYS A 105 15.89 9.71 6.12
CA LYS A 105 16.11 8.39 5.52
C LYS A 105 14.76 7.75 5.23
N ASP A 106 14.44 7.56 3.95
CA ASP A 106 13.21 6.89 3.52
C ASP A 106 13.48 5.39 3.30
N LEU A 107 13.62 4.64 4.40
CA LEU A 107 13.93 3.22 4.32
C LEU A 107 12.65 2.38 4.15
N ILE A 108 12.69 1.48 3.18
CA ILE A 108 11.73 0.39 3.07
C ILE A 108 12.19 -0.72 4.00
N THR A 109 11.33 -1.12 4.94
CA THR A 109 11.70 -2.08 6.00
C THR A 109 10.70 -3.21 6.14
N THR A 110 11.15 -4.30 6.77
CA THR A 110 10.37 -5.48 7.20
C THR A 110 9.75 -6.28 6.05
N ARG A 111 8.76 -5.75 5.34
CA ARG A 111 8.03 -6.44 4.28
C ARG A 111 7.66 -5.46 3.17
N ILE A 112 7.51 -5.97 1.95
CA ILE A 112 6.94 -5.24 0.81
C ILE A 112 5.76 -6.04 0.26
N LEU A 113 4.65 -5.35 0.03
CA LEU A 113 3.53 -5.79 -0.79
C LEU A 113 3.52 -4.92 -2.05
N TRP A 114 3.85 -5.49 -3.20
CA TRP A 114 3.97 -4.73 -4.44
C TRP A 114 2.64 -4.64 -5.16
N LEU A 115 2.22 -3.40 -5.41
CA LEU A 115 0.99 -3.10 -6.11
C LEU A 115 1.15 -3.13 -7.63
N GLU A 116 0.17 -3.72 -8.29
CA GLU A 116 -0.04 -3.62 -9.74
C GLU A 116 -1.43 -3.03 -9.99
N GLY A 117 -1.50 -1.99 -10.84
CA GLY A 117 -2.76 -1.36 -11.20
C GLY A 117 -3.61 -2.27 -12.09
N LEU A 118 -4.93 -2.15 -11.97
CA LEU A 118 -5.90 -2.99 -12.68
C LEU A 118 -6.78 -2.21 -13.67
N GLU A 119 -6.77 -0.89 -13.61
CA GLU A 119 -7.62 -0.01 -14.41
C GLU A 119 -6.79 0.66 -15.53
N GLU A 120 -6.98 0.19 -16.76
CA GLU A 120 -6.31 0.73 -17.96
C GLU A 120 -6.56 2.24 -18.10
N GLY A 121 -5.50 2.98 -18.42
CA GLY A 121 -5.52 4.43 -18.56
C GLY A 121 -5.72 5.22 -17.26
N LYS A 122 -6.03 4.54 -16.14
CA LYS A 122 -6.13 5.16 -14.83
C LYS A 122 -4.89 4.90 -14.00
N ASN A 123 -4.56 3.63 -13.72
CA ASN A 123 -3.40 3.26 -12.89
C ASN A 123 -2.56 2.13 -13.51
N ARG A 124 -2.84 1.82 -14.79
CA ARG A 124 -2.14 0.87 -15.66
C ARG A 124 -1.94 1.49 -17.04
N GLY A 125 -0.76 1.29 -17.64
CA GLY A 125 -0.43 1.82 -18.96
C GLY A 125 -0.34 3.35 -19.03
N TYR A 126 -0.99 3.94 -20.03
CA TYR A 126 -1.00 5.39 -20.31
C TYR A 126 -2.41 5.93 -20.30
N ASN A 127 -2.61 7.12 -19.73
CA ASN A 127 -3.91 7.77 -19.73
C ASN A 127 -4.28 8.37 -21.10
N GLU A 128 -5.51 8.86 -21.23
CA GLU A 128 -6.03 9.48 -22.46
C GLU A 128 -5.18 10.66 -23.01
N LYS A 129 -4.35 11.27 -22.15
CA LYS A 129 -3.44 12.37 -22.50
C LYS A 129 -2.03 11.87 -22.85
N GLY A 130 -1.84 10.57 -23.03
CA GLY A 130 -0.55 9.94 -23.30
C GLY A 130 0.43 9.96 -22.12
N ARG A 131 -0.02 10.27 -20.89
CA ARG A 131 0.85 10.29 -19.71
C ARG A 131 0.92 8.91 -19.08
N PHE A 132 2.12 8.51 -18.67
CA PHE A 132 2.34 7.22 -18.04
C PHE A 132 1.71 7.17 -16.63
N VAL A 133 0.95 6.11 -16.35
CA VAL A 133 0.20 5.94 -15.10
C VAL A 133 0.36 4.57 -14.43
N ASP A 134 1.24 3.72 -14.93
CA ASP A 134 1.38 2.34 -14.45
C ASP A 134 1.95 2.25 -13.03
N THR A 135 1.14 1.73 -12.11
CA THR A 135 1.48 1.65 -10.68
C THR A 135 2.66 0.73 -10.40
N LYS A 136 2.76 -0.41 -11.10
CA LYS A 136 3.83 -1.39 -10.83
C LYS A 136 5.17 -0.82 -11.27
N LYS A 137 5.21 -0.19 -12.44
CA LYS A 137 6.40 0.44 -13.02
C LYS A 137 6.84 1.67 -12.25
N ARG A 138 5.92 2.37 -11.59
CA ARG A 138 6.19 3.44 -10.61
C ARG A 138 6.69 2.94 -9.25
N TYR A 139 6.86 1.62 -9.06
CA TYR A 139 7.38 1.01 -7.82
C TYR A 139 6.58 1.34 -6.55
N ILE A 140 5.24 1.40 -6.67
CA ILE A 140 4.39 1.69 -5.51
C ILE A 140 4.18 0.43 -4.65
N TYR A 141 4.43 0.59 -3.35
CA TYR A 141 4.40 -0.47 -2.36
C TYR A 141 3.50 -0.15 -1.17
N ILE A 142 3.03 -1.19 -0.50
CA ILE A 142 2.69 -1.12 0.93
C ILE A 142 3.87 -1.74 1.69
N HIS A 143 4.48 -1.01 2.63
CA HIS A 143 5.72 -1.46 3.27
C HIS A 143 5.92 -0.91 4.69
N GLY A 144 6.86 -1.50 5.44
CA GLY A 144 7.30 -0.99 6.74
C GLY A 144 8.23 0.23 6.58
N THR A 145 8.34 1.07 7.60
CA THR A 145 9.22 2.25 7.61
C THR A 145 10.11 2.32 8.86
N ASN A 146 11.26 2.98 8.75
CA ASN A 146 12.07 3.38 9.89
C ASN A 146 11.49 4.59 10.66
N GLU A 147 10.55 5.34 10.08
CA GLU A 147 9.97 6.56 10.68
C GLU A 147 8.57 6.29 11.25
N GLU A 148 8.43 5.33 12.17
CA GLU A 148 7.12 4.92 12.72
C GLU A 148 6.37 6.05 13.44
N GLY A 149 7.09 7.03 14.00
CA GLY A 149 6.47 8.20 14.65
C GLY A 149 5.72 9.14 13.70
N LEU A 150 5.91 9.00 12.38
CA LEU A 150 5.19 9.78 11.36
C LEU A 150 3.95 9.06 10.82
N ILE A 151 3.75 7.77 11.15
CA ILE A 151 2.59 7.00 10.70
C ILE A 151 1.28 7.68 11.14
N GLY A 152 0.34 7.81 10.19
CA GLY A 152 -0.91 8.55 10.36
C GLY A 152 -0.88 9.96 9.75
N LYS A 153 0.22 10.36 9.11
CA LYS A 153 0.36 11.64 8.39
C LYS A 153 0.75 11.40 6.92
N PRO A 154 0.35 12.28 5.97
CA PRO A 154 0.79 12.19 4.58
C PRO A 154 2.26 12.62 4.46
N VAL A 155 3.19 11.66 4.44
CA VAL A 155 4.64 11.91 4.50
C VAL A 155 5.47 11.14 3.47
N SER A 156 4.87 10.24 2.69
CA SER A 156 5.60 9.42 1.72
C SER A 156 5.78 10.12 0.37
N HIS A 157 6.47 9.45 -0.56
CA HIS A 157 6.68 9.86 -1.96
C HIS A 157 5.82 9.07 -2.97
N GLY A 158 4.73 8.45 -2.51
CA GLY A 158 3.81 7.66 -3.35
C GLY A 158 3.37 6.37 -2.70
N CYS A 159 4.28 5.69 -2.00
CA CYS A 159 4.01 4.42 -1.30
C CYS A 159 3.08 4.58 -0.09
N ILE A 160 2.58 3.46 0.41
CA ILE A 160 1.79 3.38 1.63
C ILE A 160 2.70 2.81 2.72
N ARG A 161 3.13 3.65 3.67
CA ARG A 161 3.96 3.25 4.78
C ARG A 161 3.11 2.73 5.94
N MET A 162 3.60 1.72 6.63
CA MET A 162 2.99 1.12 7.82
C MET A 162 4.05 0.96 8.91
N LYS A 163 3.61 0.79 10.16
CA LYS A 163 4.51 0.30 11.22
C LYS A 163 4.99 -1.10 10.88
N ASN A 164 6.19 -1.45 11.34
CA ASN A 164 6.85 -2.73 11.01
C ASN A 164 6.06 -3.94 11.52
N LYS A 165 5.52 -3.84 12.73
CA LYS A 165 4.65 -4.90 13.28
C LYS A 165 3.34 -5.02 12.50
N ASP A 166 2.77 -3.90 12.09
CA ASP A 166 1.49 -3.85 11.38
C ASP A 166 1.61 -4.40 9.95
N ILE A 167 2.69 -4.05 9.21
CA ILE A 167 2.92 -4.64 7.88
C ILE A 167 3.22 -6.13 7.97
N LEU A 168 3.95 -6.59 9.00
CA LEU A 168 4.20 -8.02 9.19
C LEU A 168 2.87 -8.75 9.42
N ASP A 169 2.04 -8.22 10.32
CA ASP A 169 0.73 -8.77 10.67
C ASP A 169 -0.22 -8.82 9.47
N LEU A 170 -0.25 -7.78 8.63
CA LEU A 170 -1.01 -7.78 7.37
C LEU A 170 -0.44 -8.79 6.38
N TRP A 171 0.89 -8.81 6.19
CA TRP A 171 1.58 -9.66 5.23
C TRP A 171 1.35 -11.15 5.50
N GLU A 172 1.24 -11.55 6.77
CA GLU A 172 0.96 -12.94 7.15
C GLU A 172 -0.50 -13.35 6.90
N LYS A 173 -1.44 -12.39 6.86
CA LYS A 173 -2.88 -12.66 6.67
C LYS A 173 -3.34 -12.67 5.22
N ILE A 174 -2.63 -11.99 4.33
CA ILE A 174 -3.06 -11.80 2.94
C ILE A 174 -2.18 -12.59 1.98
N GLU A 175 -2.76 -13.13 0.93
CA GLU A 175 -2.04 -13.80 -0.16
C GLU A 175 -1.78 -12.88 -1.35
N LYS A 176 -0.85 -13.31 -2.21
CA LYS A 176 -0.68 -12.71 -3.54
C LYS A 176 -2.00 -12.82 -4.32
N GLY A 177 -2.33 -11.79 -5.08
CA GLY A 177 -3.54 -11.70 -5.89
C GLY A 177 -4.70 -10.97 -5.19
N ILE A 178 -4.62 -10.74 -3.87
CA ILE A 178 -5.65 -9.98 -3.15
C ILE A 178 -5.80 -8.57 -3.74
N ILE A 179 -7.06 -8.16 -3.87
CA ILE A 179 -7.45 -6.85 -4.39
C ILE A 179 -7.22 -5.77 -3.33
N VAL A 180 -6.68 -4.65 -3.79
CA VAL A 180 -6.47 -3.44 -3.00
C VAL A 180 -7.18 -2.29 -3.69
N LEU A 181 -8.11 -1.64 -2.99
CA LEU A 181 -8.73 -0.41 -3.44
C LEU A 181 -8.13 0.78 -2.68
N ILE A 182 -7.64 1.78 -3.40
CA ILE A 182 -7.13 3.03 -2.81
C ILE A 182 -8.07 4.18 -3.20
N ILE A 183 -8.61 4.87 -2.19
CA ILE A 183 -9.55 6.00 -2.32
C ILE A 183 -9.24 7.16 -1.39
#